data_AF-A0A7J8AI94-F1
#
_entry.id   AF-A0A7J8AI94-F1
#
_cell.length_a   1.000
_cell.length_b   1.000
_cell.length_c   1.000
_cell.angle_alpha   90.00
_cell.angle_beta   90.00
_cell.angle_gamma   90.00
#
_symmetry.space_group_name_H-M   'P 1'
#
loop_
_entity.id
_entity.type
_entity.pdbx_description
1 polymer ?
#
loop_
_entity_poly.entity_id
_entity_poly.type
_entity_poly.pdbx_seq_one_letter_code
_entity_poly.pdbx_strand_id
1 'polypeptide(L)'
;MEAASGGYAEVGRVLLDKGADVNAPPVPSSRDTALTIAADKGHYKFCELLIGRGAHIDVRNKKGNTPLWLAANGGHLDVVQLLVQASADVDAADNRKITPLMAAFRKVEVFYPFSHECFSFRLEVHSLVITRLSFLGFNSSDESHLY
;
A
#
# COMPACT_ATOMS: atom_id res chain seq x y z
N MET A 1 -11.61 -14.45 -0.77
CA MET A 1 -10.37 -14.19 -1.54
C MET A 1 -10.64 -14.08 -3.03
N GLU A 2 -11.41 -14.99 -3.65
CA GLU A 2 -11.78 -14.86 -5.08
C GLU A 2 -12.47 -13.54 -5.43
N ALA A 3 -13.43 -13.09 -4.60
CA ALA A 3 -14.07 -11.78 -4.79
C ALA A 3 -13.07 -10.61 -4.76
N ALA A 4 -12.01 -10.72 -3.94
CA ALA A 4 -10.94 -9.73 -3.88
C ALA A 4 -10.05 -9.78 -5.13
N SER A 5 -9.77 -10.98 -5.65
CA SER A 5 -9.00 -11.18 -6.89
C SER A 5 -9.72 -10.58 -8.11
N GLY A 6 -11.05 -10.76 -8.19
CA GLY A 6 -11.89 -10.24 -9.26
C GLY A 6 -12.36 -8.78 -9.07
N GLY A 7 -12.08 -8.16 -7.93
CA GLY A 7 -12.54 -6.79 -7.63
C GLY A 7 -14.06 -6.66 -7.45
N TYR A 8 -14.77 -7.75 -7.14
CA TYR A 8 -16.23 -7.80 -7.04
C TYR A 8 -16.72 -7.20 -5.71
N ALA A 9 -16.61 -5.88 -5.56
CA ALA A 9 -16.87 -5.19 -4.29
C ALA A 9 -18.28 -5.46 -3.73
N GLU A 10 -19.31 -5.50 -4.58
CA GLU A 10 -20.67 -5.83 -4.13
C GLU A 10 -20.81 -7.26 -3.62
N VAL A 11 -20.17 -8.23 -4.30
CA VAL A 11 -20.14 -9.62 -3.84
C VAL A 11 -19.40 -9.71 -2.51
N GLY A 12 -18.25 -9.04 -2.39
CA GLY A 12 -17.50 -8.94 -1.15
C GLY A 12 -18.33 -8.35 -0.01
N ARG A 13 -19.09 -7.29 -0.29
CA ARG A 13 -19.97 -6.61 0.68
C ARG A 13 -21.01 -7.57 1.24
N VAL A 14 -21.74 -8.26 0.36
CA VAL A 14 -22.75 -9.25 0.74
C VAL A 14 -22.14 -10.37 1.58
N LEU A 15 -20.97 -10.88 1.21
CA LEU A 15 -20.29 -11.94 1.97
C LEU A 15 -19.91 -11.46 3.39
N LEU A 16 -19.34 -10.27 3.51
CA LEU A 16 -18.97 -9.69 4.80
C LEU A 16 -20.21 -9.38 5.66
N ASP A 17 -21.31 -8.93 5.04
CA ASP A 17 -22.60 -8.72 5.73
C ASP A 17 -23.21 -10.02 6.26
N LYS A 18 -22.88 -11.16 5.64
CA LYS A 18 -23.28 -12.50 6.09
C LYS A 18 -22.29 -13.14 7.08
N GLY A 19 -21.33 -12.37 7.59
CA GLY A 19 -20.40 -12.82 8.63
C GLY A 19 -19.15 -13.52 8.10
N ALA A 20 -18.79 -13.36 6.82
CA ALA A 20 -17.48 -13.76 6.37
C ALA A 20 -16.39 -12.97 7.13
N ASP A 21 -15.34 -13.67 7.55
CA ASP A 21 -14.22 -13.04 8.25
C ASP A 21 -13.38 -12.21 7.26
N VAL A 22 -13.30 -10.91 7.51
CA VAL A 22 -12.48 -9.96 6.74
C VAL A 22 -10.98 -10.29 6.84
N ASN A 23 -10.57 -10.86 7.98
CA ASN A 23 -9.20 -11.26 8.30
C ASN A 23 -9.02 -12.78 8.27
N ALA A 24 -9.84 -13.47 7.45
CA ALA A 24 -9.77 -14.92 7.29
C ALA A 24 -8.32 -15.40 7.07
N PRO A 25 -7.96 -16.62 7.54
CA PRO A 25 -6.62 -17.14 7.44
C PRO A 25 -6.06 -17.01 6.01
N PRO A 26 -4.82 -16.52 5.85
CA PRO A 26 -4.27 -16.26 4.54
C PRO A 26 -4.07 -17.54 3.74
N VAL A 27 -3.96 -17.41 2.41
CA VAL A 27 -3.70 -18.55 1.52
C VAL A 27 -2.43 -19.28 1.96
N PRO A 28 -2.44 -20.59 2.25
CA PRO A 28 -1.27 -21.28 2.84
C PRO A 28 0.01 -21.19 2.00
N SER A 29 -0.11 -21.19 0.67
CA SER A 29 1.04 -21.22 -0.25
C SER A 29 1.74 -19.86 -0.37
N SER A 30 0.99 -18.75 -0.36
CA SER A 30 1.51 -17.39 -0.60
C SER A 30 1.44 -16.47 0.63
N ARG A 31 0.68 -16.85 1.66
CA ARG A 31 0.29 -16.03 2.81
C ARG A 31 -0.45 -14.74 2.43
N ASP A 32 -1.15 -14.74 1.31
CA ASP A 32 -1.96 -13.59 0.91
C ASP A 32 -3.30 -13.54 1.65
N THR A 33 -3.70 -12.33 2.04
CA THR A 33 -5.02 -12.01 2.59
C THR A 33 -5.91 -11.44 1.49
N ALA A 34 -7.19 -11.23 1.78
CA ALA A 34 -8.07 -10.52 0.84
C ALA A 34 -7.53 -9.12 0.48
N LEU A 35 -6.94 -8.41 1.44
CA LEU A 35 -6.40 -7.06 1.22
C LEU A 35 -5.12 -7.07 0.37
N THR A 36 -4.19 -8.01 0.60
CA THR A 36 -2.98 -8.09 -0.25
C THR A 36 -3.34 -8.43 -1.69
N ILE A 37 -4.31 -9.31 -1.91
CA ILE A 37 -4.79 -9.67 -3.25
C ILE A 37 -5.43 -8.47 -3.95
N ALA A 38 -6.36 -7.78 -3.28
CA ALA A 38 -7.03 -6.61 -3.84
C ALA A 38 -6.03 -5.49 -4.17
N ALA A 39 -5.04 -5.27 -3.29
CA ALA A 39 -4.02 -4.25 -3.48
C ALA A 39 -3.04 -4.57 -4.62
N ASP A 40 -2.60 -5.82 -4.77
CA ASP A 40 -1.77 -6.27 -5.91
C ASP A 40 -2.48 -6.06 -7.25
N LYS A 41 -3.80 -6.25 -7.27
CA LYS A 41 -4.63 -6.09 -8.47
C LYS A 41 -5.14 -4.66 -8.71
N GLY A 42 -4.97 -3.75 -7.77
CA GLY A 42 -5.42 -2.35 -7.91
C GLY A 42 -6.92 -2.15 -7.72
N HIS A 43 -7.60 -3.04 -7.00
CA HIS A 43 -9.06 -2.98 -6.85
C HIS A 43 -9.48 -2.01 -5.75
N TYR A 44 -9.41 -0.70 -6.02
CA TYR A 44 -9.70 0.39 -5.06
C TYR A 44 -10.98 0.15 -4.24
N LYS A 45 -12.13 -0.04 -4.89
CA LYS A 45 -13.42 -0.20 -4.20
C LYS A 45 -13.44 -1.41 -3.27
N PHE A 46 -12.70 -2.46 -3.61
CA PHE A 46 -12.59 -3.65 -2.78
C PHE A 46 -11.65 -3.41 -1.59
N CYS A 47 -10.52 -2.74 -1.81
CA CYS A 47 -9.63 -2.31 -0.74
C CYS A 47 -10.35 -1.40 0.27
N GLU A 48 -11.12 -0.42 -0.22
CA GLU A 48 -11.89 0.51 0.61
C GLU A 48 -12.91 -0.24 1.46
N LEU A 49 -13.64 -1.17 0.87
CA LEU A 49 -14.56 -2.06 1.59
C LEU A 49 -13.85 -2.85 2.69
N LEU A 50 -12.72 -3.49 2.38
CA LEU A 50 -11.99 -4.31 3.35
C LEU A 50 -11.46 -3.46 4.52
N ILE A 51 -10.85 -2.31 4.23
CA ILE A 51 -10.33 -1.38 5.24
C ILE A 51 -11.47 -0.87 6.12
N GLY A 52 -12.60 -0.46 5.52
CA GLY A 52 -13.79 -0.01 6.26
C GLY A 52 -14.43 -1.10 7.13
N ARG A 53 -14.09 -2.38 6.90
CA ARG A 53 -14.52 -3.53 7.71
C ARG A 53 -13.47 -4.00 8.71
N GLY A 54 -12.35 -3.28 8.86
CA GLY A 54 -11.31 -3.60 9.84
C GLY A 54 -10.30 -4.63 9.36
N ALA A 55 -10.03 -4.70 8.05
CA ALA A 55 -8.94 -5.51 7.53
C ALA A 55 -7.58 -5.05 8.10
N HIS A 56 -6.72 -6.00 8.44
CA HIS A 56 -5.36 -5.70 8.88
C HIS A 56 -4.52 -5.12 7.73
N ILE A 57 -4.01 -3.91 7.92
CA ILE A 57 -3.39 -3.10 6.87
C ILE A 57 -1.93 -3.52 6.60
N ASP A 58 -1.14 -3.76 7.65
CA ASP A 58 0.29 -4.09 7.54
C ASP A 58 0.57 -5.60 7.53
N VAL A 59 -0.36 -6.38 6.97
CA VAL A 59 -0.16 -7.83 6.77
C VAL A 59 0.99 -8.09 5.80
N ARG A 60 1.71 -9.18 6.01
CA ARG A 60 2.87 -9.56 5.18
C ARG A 60 2.66 -10.91 4.54
N ASN A 61 2.77 -10.96 3.22
CA ASN A 61 2.76 -12.22 2.49
C ASN A 61 4.11 -12.96 2.62
N LYS A 62 4.27 -14.10 1.94
CA LYS A 62 5.47 -14.95 2.05
C LYS A 62 6.77 -14.25 1.63
N LYS A 63 6.68 -13.22 0.77
CA LYS A 63 7.82 -12.42 0.32
C LYS A 63 8.11 -11.23 1.25
N GLY A 64 7.29 -11.04 2.29
CA GLY A 64 7.36 -9.91 3.19
C GLY A 64 6.63 -8.67 2.68
N ASN A 65 5.95 -8.77 1.53
CA ASN A 65 5.28 -7.64 0.90
C ASN A 65 4.00 -7.28 1.67
N THR A 66 3.82 -5.99 1.94
CA THR A 66 2.57 -5.42 2.47
C THR A 66 1.60 -5.08 1.35
N PRO A 67 0.29 -4.86 1.64
CA PRO A 67 -0.64 -4.31 0.66
C PRO A 67 -0.12 -3.04 0.00
N LEU A 68 0.50 -2.13 0.77
CA LEU A 68 1.06 -0.90 0.25
C LEU A 68 2.23 -1.17 -0.71
N TRP A 69 3.12 -2.09 -0.35
CA TRP A 69 4.22 -2.51 -1.21
C TRP A 69 3.69 -3.07 -2.55
N LEU A 70 2.65 -3.90 -2.50
CA LEU A 70 2.05 -4.52 -3.69
C LEU A 70 1.38 -3.47 -4.58
N ALA A 71 0.62 -2.54 -4.00
CA ALA A 71 0.00 -1.44 -4.73
C ALA A 71 1.04 -0.52 -5.39
N ALA A 72 2.11 -0.17 -4.67
CA ALA A 72 3.21 0.64 -5.17
C ALA A 72 3.97 -0.05 -6.31
N ASN A 73 4.30 -1.33 -6.16
CA ASN A 73 4.89 -2.15 -7.23
C ASN A 73 3.93 -2.31 -8.43
N GLY A 74 2.62 -2.31 -8.18
CA GLY A 74 1.57 -2.35 -9.19
C GLY A 74 1.46 -1.05 -10.00
N GLY A 75 1.78 0.09 -9.38
CA GLY A 75 1.53 1.44 -9.92
C GLY A 75 0.13 1.95 -9.62
N HIS A 76 -0.58 1.35 -8.66
CA HIS A 76 -1.99 1.63 -8.35
C HIS A 76 -2.11 2.83 -7.40
N LEU A 77 -1.99 4.05 -7.93
CA LEU A 77 -1.91 5.30 -7.15
C LEU A 77 -3.09 5.50 -6.18
N ASP A 78 -4.30 5.23 -6.65
CA ASP A 78 -5.55 5.33 -5.87
C ASP A 78 -5.53 4.40 -4.66
N VAL A 79 -5.09 3.16 -4.83
CA VAL A 79 -4.93 2.19 -3.74
C VAL A 79 -3.80 2.59 -2.78
N VAL A 80 -2.69 3.13 -3.30
CA VAL A 80 -1.60 3.67 -2.48
C VAL A 80 -2.10 4.80 -1.58
N GLN A 81 -2.81 5.78 -2.15
CA GLN A 81 -3.37 6.89 -1.38
C GLN A 81 -4.34 6.39 -0.29
N LEU A 82 -5.23 5.46 -0.64
CA LEU A 82 -6.17 4.85 0.30
C LEU A 82 -5.44 4.17 1.48
N LEU A 83 -4.42 3.37 1.19
CA LEU A 83 -3.66 2.65 2.23
C LEU A 83 -2.86 3.61 3.12
N VAL A 84 -2.28 4.67 2.56
CA VAL A 84 -1.58 5.70 3.33
C VAL A 84 -2.55 6.48 4.23
N GLN A 85 -3.73 6.84 3.72
CA GLN A 85 -4.80 7.46 4.52
C GLN A 85 -5.25 6.54 5.66
N ALA A 86 -5.24 5.22 5.43
CA ALA A 86 -5.52 4.21 6.44
C ALA A 86 -4.33 3.97 7.41
N SER A 87 -3.28 4.79 7.37
CA SER A 87 -2.09 4.70 8.22
C SER A 87 -1.23 3.45 8.01
N ALA A 88 -1.19 2.90 6.79
CA ALA A 88 -0.21 1.88 6.43
C ALA A 88 1.24 2.35 6.65
N ASP A 89 2.12 1.43 7.05
CA ASP A 89 3.55 1.72 7.19
C ASP A 89 4.20 1.93 5.81
N VAL A 90 4.52 3.19 5.51
CA VAL A 90 5.14 3.63 4.25
C VAL A 90 6.57 3.13 4.05
N ASP A 91 7.24 2.76 5.15
CA ASP A 91 8.62 2.29 5.14
C ASP A 91 8.73 0.76 5.30
N ALA A 92 7.58 0.05 5.27
CA ALA A 92 7.52 -1.39 5.43
C ALA A 92 8.26 -2.14 4.31
N ALA A 93 9.53 -2.49 4.56
CA ALA A 93 10.37 -3.18 3.59
C ALA A 93 10.05 -4.67 3.47
N ASP A 94 10.17 -5.22 2.26
CA ASP A 94 10.05 -6.67 1.99
C ASP A 94 11.22 -7.48 2.59
N ASN A 95 11.22 -8.81 2.40
CA ASN A 95 12.30 -9.67 2.89
C ASN A 95 13.68 -9.35 2.30
N ARG A 96 13.74 -8.59 1.19
CA ARG A 96 14.97 -8.14 0.52
C ARG A 96 15.30 -6.68 0.85
N LYS A 97 14.65 -6.11 1.85
CA LYS A 97 14.84 -4.71 2.29
C LYS A 97 14.41 -3.68 1.24
N ILE A 98 13.50 -4.04 0.33
CA ILE A 98 12.94 -3.13 -0.66
C ILE A 98 11.69 -2.47 -0.07
N THR A 99 11.69 -1.14 0.06
CA THR A 99 10.54 -0.36 0.54
C THR A 99 9.47 -0.18 -0.56
N PRO A 100 8.22 0.18 -0.23
CA PRO A 100 7.19 0.48 -1.22
C PRO A 100 7.64 1.54 -2.25
N LEU A 101 8.32 2.60 -1.78
CA LEU A 101 8.86 3.65 -2.65
C LEU A 101 9.88 3.07 -3.65
N MET A 102 10.83 2.24 -3.19
CA MET A 102 11.79 1.57 -4.08
C MET A 102 11.09 0.67 -5.09
N ALA A 103 10.05 -0.07 -4.66
CA ALA A 103 9.31 -0.97 -5.52
C ALA A 103 8.56 -0.25 -6.65
N ALA A 104 8.04 0.96 -6.40
CA ALA A 104 7.39 1.78 -7.42
C ALA A 104 8.35 2.13 -8.58
N PHE A 105 9.61 2.45 -8.29
CA PHE A 105 10.61 2.78 -9.32
C PHE A 105 11.10 1.57 -10.11
N ARG A 106 11.12 0.36 -9.51
CA ARG A 106 11.61 -0.85 -10.20
C ARG A 106 10.81 -1.23 -11.44
N LYS A 107 9.55 -0.79 -11.54
CA LYS A 107 8.70 -1.04 -12.71
C LYS A 107 8.91 0.01 -13.80
N VAL A 108 9.38 1.22 -13.44
CA VAL A 108 9.62 2.33 -14.37
C VAL A 108 10.78 2.01 -15.32
N GLU A 109 11.85 1.35 -14.85
CA GLU A 109 12.99 0.98 -15.70
C GLU A 109 12.67 -0.08 -16.76
N VAL A 110 11.58 -0.83 -16.62
CA VAL A 110 11.25 -1.93 -17.54
C VAL A 110 10.23 -1.52 -18.61
N PHE A 111 9.54 -0.37 -18.48
CA PHE A 111 8.36 -0.12 -19.33
C PHE A 111 8.29 1.22 -20.08
N TYR A 112 8.94 2.32 -19.72
CA TYR A 112 8.86 3.54 -20.55
C TYR A 112 10.08 4.47 -20.48
N PRO A 113 10.91 4.55 -21.55
CA PRO A 113 11.91 5.61 -21.66
C PRO A 113 11.35 6.99 -22.08
N PHE A 114 10.05 7.15 -22.35
CA PHE A 114 9.48 8.40 -22.90
C PHE A 114 8.01 8.67 -22.54
N SER A 115 7.67 8.94 -21.27
CA SER A 115 6.38 9.58 -20.96
C SER A 115 6.46 10.59 -19.83
N HIS A 116 5.98 11.81 -20.12
CA HIS A 116 5.98 13.00 -19.24
C HIS A 116 5.07 12.86 -18.01
N GLU A 117 4.32 11.76 -17.87
CA GLU A 117 3.45 11.51 -16.71
C GLU A 117 4.23 11.04 -15.46
N CYS A 118 5.51 10.68 -15.60
CA CYS A 118 6.36 10.24 -14.48
C CYS A 118 6.58 11.31 -13.39
N PHE A 119 6.36 12.59 -13.69
CA PHE A 119 6.59 13.67 -12.73
C PHE A 119 5.52 13.75 -11.64
N SER A 120 4.31 13.26 -11.91
CA SER A 120 3.16 13.40 -10.99
C SER A 120 3.33 12.50 -9.74
N PHE A 121 3.83 11.27 -9.92
CA PHE A 121 4.07 10.37 -8.78
C PHE A 121 5.17 10.91 -7.83
N ARG A 122 6.12 11.70 -8.33
CA ARG A 122 7.23 12.26 -7.53
C ARG A 122 6.80 13.40 -6.59
N LEU A 123 5.65 14.03 -6.80
CA LEU A 123 5.16 15.13 -5.95
C LEU A 123 4.10 14.66 -4.95
N GLU A 124 3.15 13.80 -5.34
CA GLU A 124 2.06 13.40 -4.44
C GLU A 124 2.53 12.54 -3.25
N VAL A 125 3.36 11.50 -3.47
CA VAL A 125 3.82 10.66 -2.36
C VAL A 125 4.87 11.37 -1.49
N HIS A 126 5.68 12.26 -2.07
CA HIS A 126 6.61 13.07 -1.29
C HIS A 126 5.86 14.10 -0.43
N SER A 127 4.80 14.73 -0.96
CA SER A 127 3.98 15.66 -0.20
C SER A 127 3.25 14.97 0.96
N LEU A 128 2.71 13.77 0.75
CA LEU A 128 2.08 12.99 1.83
C LEU A 128 3.09 12.52 2.90
N VAL A 129 4.31 12.13 2.52
CA VAL A 129 5.34 11.68 3.46
C VAL A 129 5.94 12.86 4.25
N ILE A 130 6.14 14.02 3.61
CA ILE A 130 6.65 15.24 4.26
C ILE A 130 5.61 15.83 5.24
N THR A 131 4.32 15.74 4.95
CA THR A 131 3.26 16.26 5.84
C THR A 131 3.22 15.53 7.20
N ARG A 132 3.82 14.33 7.31
CA ARG A 132 3.96 13.60 8.59
C ARG A 132 5.20 14.01 9.39
N LEU A 133 6.20 14.62 8.75
CA LEU A 133 7.40 15.15 9.42
C LEU A 133 7.15 16.51 10.10
N SER A 134 6.13 17.27 9.67
CA SER A 134 5.75 18.52 10.35
C SER A 134 4.93 18.31 11.63
N PHE A 135 4.49 17.08 11.93
CA PHE A 135 3.73 16.75 13.16
C PHE A 135 4.58 16.09 14.27
N LEU A 136 5.79 15.63 13.95
CA LEU A 136 6.78 15.20 14.95
C LEU A 136 7.84 16.29 15.03
N GLY A 137 7.67 17.20 15.99
CA GLY A 137 8.48 18.39 16.17
C GLY A 137 9.99 18.14 16.30
N PHE A 138 10.68 18.10 15.16
CA PHE A 138 12.09 18.46 15.11
C PHE A 138 12.18 19.98 15.25
N ASN A 139 12.29 20.44 16.49
CA ASN A 139 12.81 21.77 16.78
C ASN A 139 14.24 21.81 16.23
N SER A 140 14.42 22.55 15.13
CA SER A 140 15.71 22.95 14.61
C SER A 140 16.34 23.96 15.59
N SER A 141 16.98 23.45 16.63
CA SER A 141 17.79 24.27 17.54
C SER A 141 18.87 23.38 18.14
N ASP A 142 19.83 22.96 17.31
CA ASP A 142 21.20 22.63 17.74
C ASP A 142 22.12 22.48 16.50
N GLU A 143 22.07 23.47 15.60
CA GLU A 143 23.14 23.74 14.61
C GLU A 143 23.87 25.04 14.99
N SER A 144 24.43 25.10 16.19
CA SER A 144 25.44 26.10 16.50
C SER A 144 26.36 25.61 17.59
N HIS A 145 27.35 24.78 17.24
CA HIS A 145 28.72 24.98 17.67
C HIS A 145 29.67 24.24 16.73
N LEU A 146 30.11 24.98 15.70
CA LEU A 146 31.39 24.81 15.04
C LEU A 146 32.51 24.86 16.09
N TYR A 147 33.43 23.89 16.06
CA TYR A 147 34.86 24.05 15.77
C TYR A 147 35.50 22.69 15.52
#